data_AF-G3AQS6-F1
#
_entry.id   AF-G3AQS6-F1
#
_cell.length_a   1.000
_cell.length_b   1.000
_cell.length_c   1.000
_cell.angle_alpha   90.00
_cell.angle_beta   90.00
_cell.angle_gamma   90.00
#
_symmetry.space_group_name_H-M   'P 1'
#
loop_
_entity.id
_entity.type
_entity.pdbx_description
1 polymer ?
#
loop_
_entity_poly.entity_id
_entity_poly.type
_entity_poly.pdbx_seq_one_letter_code
_entity_poly.pdbx_strand_id
1 'polypeptide(L)'
;MDPYTPEEKYLHFICAGRNQVFGFHVDPHTFEAKFLPEDANLKVPHALVANTEMGSKCYVGDILDGVLEVKRGFSEISLEKVQSEFNHHYLSTMDSVRLDQVEYLVSGDALGNISILMSNSRISNKVVAAFNIGDSISVIKAIPGNKQNLVLKMIVIGTSSGGLYLLSSLNNLSGIKEEDLKRCQNNMQTVAYADSVPTLDWKYISEHIDNRRSGLHSMLLDARLINNYLEWTEDTDRPIYKKAHLNTTPSVKTNDICGFLEL
;
A
#
# COMPACT_ATOMS: atom_id res chain seq x y z
N MET A 1 16.73 26.48 -5.19
CA MET A 1 17.00 26.21 -6.62
C MET A 1 17.15 24.71 -6.74
N ASP A 2 16.39 24.09 -7.65
CA ASP A 2 16.46 22.65 -7.91
C ASP A 2 17.86 22.36 -8.50
N PRO A 3 18.73 21.58 -7.85
CA PRO A 3 20.12 21.45 -8.25
C PRO A 3 20.30 20.62 -9.53
N TYR A 4 19.20 20.10 -10.08
CA TYR A 4 19.22 19.16 -11.20
C TYR A 4 18.89 19.84 -12.53
N THR A 5 19.64 19.50 -13.58
CA THR A 5 19.36 19.93 -14.95
C THR A 5 18.05 19.27 -15.45
N PRO A 6 17.36 19.86 -16.44
CA PRO A 6 16.17 19.26 -17.04
C PRO A 6 16.39 17.84 -17.60
N GLU A 7 17.63 17.50 -17.96
CA GLU A 7 18.05 16.18 -18.47
C GLU A 7 18.13 15.13 -17.35
N GLU A 8 18.47 15.54 -16.14
CA GLU A 8 18.51 14.69 -14.93
C GLU A 8 17.10 14.31 -14.42
N LYS A 9 16.04 14.92 -14.96
CA LYS A 9 14.64 14.66 -14.59
C LYS A 9 14.05 13.37 -15.18
N TYR A 10 14.72 12.73 -16.12
CA TYR A 10 14.23 11.53 -16.81
C TYR A 10 15.22 10.37 -16.72
N LEU A 11 15.80 10.15 -15.54
CA LEU A 11 16.65 8.98 -15.33
C LEU A 11 15.76 7.77 -15.06
N HIS A 12 15.64 6.90 -16.05
CA HIS A 12 14.95 5.63 -15.94
C HIS A 12 15.92 4.52 -15.55
N PHE A 13 15.40 3.47 -14.92
CA PHE A 13 16.19 2.32 -14.51
C PHE A 13 15.63 1.04 -15.15
N ILE A 14 16.50 0.20 -15.70
CA ILE A 14 16.16 -1.18 -16.08
C ILE A 14 17.01 -2.16 -15.29
N CYS A 15 16.45 -3.32 -14.96
CA CYS A 15 17.27 -4.48 -14.62
C CYS A 15 17.82 -5.10 -15.91
N ALA A 16 19.11 -5.38 -15.96
CA ALA A 16 19.65 -6.31 -16.94
C ALA A 16 20.57 -7.32 -16.24
N GLY A 17 20.26 -8.61 -16.37
CA GLY A 17 20.98 -9.67 -15.65
C GLY A 17 20.50 -9.89 -14.22
N ARG A 18 21.27 -10.63 -13.41
CA ARG A 18 20.81 -11.09 -12.08
C ARG A 18 20.71 -9.96 -11.05
N ASN A 19 21.64 -8.99 -11.05
CA ASN A 19 21.84 -8.06 -9.93
C ASN A 19 22.23 -6.64 -10.37
N GLN A 20 22.10 -6.30 -11.66
CA GLN A 20 22.54 -5.00 -12.17
C GLN A 20 21.36 -4.15 -12.62
N VAL A 21 21.36 -2.91 -12.15
CA VAL A 21 20.39 -1.88 -12.51
C VAL A 21 21.12 -0.80 -13.30
N PHE A 22 20.69 -0.63 -14.55
CA PHE A 22 21.25 0.33 -15.48
C PHE A 22 20.37 1.57 -15.48
N GLY A 23 20.99 2.72 -15.24
CA GLY A 23 20.35 4.01 -15.47
C GLY A 23 20.44 4.38 -16.94
N PHE A 24 19.39 4.97 -17.49
CA PHE A 24 19.40 5.52 -18.84
C PHE A 24 18.51 6.75 -18.96
N HIS A 25 18.85 7.62 -19.90
CA HIS A 25 18.05 8.76 -20.31
C HIS A 25 17.38 8.44 -21.63
N VAL A 26 16.11 8.83 -21.78
CA VAL A 26 15.44 8.83 -23.08
C VAL A 26 15.39 10.26 -23.59
N ASP A 27 15.97 10.49 -24.77
CA ASP A 27 15.82 11.77 -25.44
C ASP A 27 14.33 11.98 -25.81
N PRO A 28 13.67 13.03 -25.33
CA PRO A 28 12.23 13.22 -25.53
C PRO A 28 11.87 13.57 -26.98
N HIS A 29 12.84 13.93 -27.82
CA HIS A 29 12.64 14.30 -29.21
C HIS A 29 12.97 13.14 -30.16
N THR A 30 13.96 12.32 -29.84
CA THR A 30 14.38 11.19 -30.70
C THR A 30 13.92 9.83 -30.19
N PHE A 31 13.48 9.74 -28.93
CA PHE A 31 13.18 8.49 -28.21
C PHE A 31 14.37 7.52 -28.13
N GLU A 32 15.59 8.00 -28.33
CA GLU A 32 16.80 7.20 -28.20
C GLU A 32 17.20 7.09 -26.72
N ALA A 33 17.49 5.85 -26.28
CA ALA A 33 17.99 5.58 -24.95
C ALA A 33 19.51 5.73 -24.90
N LYS A 34 20.00 6.60 -24.01
CA LYS A 34 21.42 6.77 -23.69
C LYS A 34 21.67 6.20 -22.29
N PHE A 35 22.34 5.07 -22.22
CA PHE A 35 22.71 4.44 -20.96
C PHE A 35 23.79 5.25 -20.25
N LEU A 36 23.68 5.31 -18.93
CA LEU A 36 24.74 5.83 -18.08
C LEU A 36 25.99 4.94 -18.18
N PRO A 37 27.19 5.49 -17.95
CA PRO A 37 28.42 4.71 -17.94
C PRO A 37 28.42 3.63 -16.85
N GLU A 38 29.22 2.58 -17.04
CA GLU A 38 29.12 1.35 -16.22
C GLU A 38 29.39 1.55 -14.72
N ASP A 39 30.18 2.55 -14.38
CA ASP A 39 30.49 2.98 -13.02
C ASP A 39 29.29 3.62 -12.30
N ALA A 40 28.30 4.10 -13.05
CA ALA A 40 27.03 4.59 -12.52
C ALA A 40 25.98 3.47 -12.36
N ASN A 41 26.29 2.22 -12.75
CA ASN A 41 25.35 1.11 -12.58
C ASN A 41 25.23 0.70 -11.12
N LEU A 42 23.98 0.49 -10.70
CA LEU A 42 23.65 0.05 -9.36
C LEU A 42 23.71 -1.48 -9.27
N LYS A 43 24.30 -1.99 -8.19
CA LYS A 43 24.24 -3.42 -7.85
C LYS A 43 23.16 -3.66 -6.81
N VAL A 44 22.13 -4.40 -7.20
CA VAL A 44 21.07 -4.86 -6.31
C VAL A 44 21.57 -6.12 -5.58
N PRO A 45 21.36 -6.25 -4.25
CA PRO A 45 21.93 -7.36 -3.48
C PRO A 45 21.54 -8.75 -4.00
N HIS A 46 20.28 -8.96 -4.40
CA HIS A 46 19.77 -10.27 -4.81
C HIS A 46 19.17 -10.25 -6.22
N ALA A 47 18.03 -9.59 -6.42
CA ALA A 47 17.37 -9.52 -7.72
C ALA A 47 16.35 -8.37 -7.73
N LEU A 48 16.36 -7.58 -8.82
CA LEU A 48 15.34 -6.56 -9.02
C LEU A 48 14.01 -7.21 -9.44
N VAL A 49 12.96 -6.94 -8.69
CA VAL A 49 11.59 -7.38 -9.01
C VAL A 49 10.71 -6.25 -9.53
N ALA A 50 10.97 -5.02 -9.09
CA ALA A 50 10.19 -3.85 -9.44
C ALA A 50 11.03 -2.58 -9.26
N ASN A 51 10.62 -1.51 -9.91
CA ASN A 51 11.11 -0.16 -9.68
C ASN A 51 9.97 0.84 -9.86
N THR A 52 10.00 1.92 -9.09
CA THR A 52 9.02 3.00 -9.22
C THR A 52 9.60 4.30 -8.68
N GLU A 53 8.94 5.41 -8.94
CA GLU A 53 9.33 6.73 -8.48
C GLU A 53 8.26 7.28 -7.57
N MET A 54 8.64 7.79 -6.40
CA MET A 54 7.73 8.48 -5.49
C MET A 54 8.30 9.89 -5.25
N GLY A 55 7.68 10.87 -5.89
CA GLY A 55 8.18 12.25 -5.89
C GLY A 55 9.46 12.39 -6.69
N SER A 56 10.50 12.95 -6.07
CA SER A 56 11.84 13.07 -6.69
C SER A 56 12.76 11.89 -6.34
N LYS A 57 12.25 10.85 -5.68
CA LYS A 57 13.02 9.70 -5.24
C LYS A 57 12.69 8.48 -6.08
N CYS A 58 13.72 7.69 -6.39
CA CYS A 58 13.57 6.41 -7.05
C CYS A 58 13.70 5.27 -6.04
N TYR A 59 12.87 4.25 -6.20
CA TYR A 59 12.86 3.06 -5.38
C TYR A 59 13.02 1.82 -6.24
N VAL A 60 13.76 0.87 -5.67
CA VAL A 60 14.11 -0.42 -6.26
C VAL A 60 13.61 -1.49 -5.31
N GLY A 61 12.89 -2.46 -5.86
CA GLY A 61 12.41 -3.62 -5.13
C GLY A 61 13.41 -4.75 -5.28
N ASP A 62 14.07 -5.13 -4.19
CA ASP A 62 14.86 -6.35 -4.08
C ASP A 62 13.99 -7.50 -3.55
N ILE A 63 14.13 -8.67 -4.14
CA ILE A 63 13.33 -9.84 -3.77
C ILE A 63 13.45 -10.21 -2.27
N LEU A 64 14.64 -10.08 -1.65
CA LEU A 64 14.84 -10.45 -0.23
C LEU A 64 14.94 -9.25 0.70
N ASP A 65 15.57 -8.16 0.27
CA ASP A 65 15.78 -6.98 1.10
C ASP A 65 14.59 -6.02 1.07
N GLY A 66 13.60 -6.26 0.22
CA GLY A 66 12.39 -5.46 0.11
C GLY A 66 12.66 -4.14 -0.63
N VAL A 67 12.20 -3.03 -0.07
CA VAL A 67 12.28 -1.72 -0.73
C VAL A 67 13.61 -1.04 -0.42
N LEU A 68 14.35 -0.68 -1.47
CA LEU A 68 15.60 0.08 -1.44
C LEU A 68 15.38 1.48 -2.06
N GLU A 69 15.87 2.53 -1.42
CA GLU A 69 15.90 3.89 -1.97
C GLU A 69 17.20 4.11 -2.74
N VAL A 70 17.10 4.65 -3.96
CA VAL A 70 18.27 5.07 -4.73
C VAL A 70 18.75 6.41 -4.20
N LYS A 71 19.95 6.44 -3.61
CA LYS A 71 20.61 7.65 -3.12
C LYS A 71 21.63 8.13 -4.14
N ARG A 72 21.52 9.40 -4.53
CA ARG A 72 22.51 10.07 -5.38
C ARG A 72 23.38 10.98 -4.51
N GLY A 73 24.65 10.61 -4.35
CA GLY A 73 25.70 11.48 -3.83
C GLY A 73 26.30 12.35 -4.95
N PHE A 74 27.27 13.20 -4.59
CA PHE A 74 27.97 14.05 -5.55
C PHE A 74 28.79 13.27 -6.59
N SER A 75 29.22 12.05 -6.27
CA SER A 75 30.09 11.24 -7.13
C SER A 75 29.62 9.79 -7.31
N GLU A 76 28.61 9.34 -6.55
CA GLU A 76 28.21 7.94 -6.52
C GLU A 76 26.70 7.79 -6.37
N ILE A 77 26.15 6.76 -7.02
CA ILE A 77 24.78 6.31 -6.84
C ILE A 77 24.84 5.06 -5.95
N SER A 78 24.03 5.00 -4.90
CA SER A 78 23.98 3.88 -3.96
C SER A 78 22.54 3.46 -3.67
N LEU A 79 22.38 2.25 -3.13
CA LEU A 79 21.11 1.72 -2.65
C LEU A 79 21.13 1.68 -1.13
N GLU A 80 20.12 2.28 -0.51
CA GLU A 80 19.92 2.22 0.93
C GLU A 80 18.62 1.51 1.25
N LYS A 81 18.65 0.51 2.14
CA LYS A 81 17.43 -0.18 2.57
C LYS A 81 16.52 0.80 3.29
N VAL A 82 15.25 0.87 2.85
CA VAL A 82 14.25 1.66 3.55
C VAL A 82 14.02 1.01 4.92
N GLN A 83 14.35 1.75 5.98
CA GLN A 83 14.10 1.28 7.33
C GLN A 83 12.60 1.12 7.54
N SER A 84 12.21 -0.09 7.89
CA SER A 84 10.83 -0.50 8.08
C SER A 84 10.80 -1.53 9.20
N GLU A 85 9.83 -1.39 10.11
CA GLU A 85 9.48 -2.39 11.14
C GLU A 85 8.81 -3.63 10.52
N PHE A 86 8.72 -3.68 9.20
CA PHE A 86 8.18 -4.78 8.45
C PHE A 86 9.07 -5.07 7.24
N ASN A 87 9.55 -6.30 7.14
CA ASN A 87 10.30 -6.77 5.98
C ASN A 87 9.38 -7.62 5.10
N HIS A 88 9.35 -7.31 3.80
CA HIS A 88 8.69 -8.17 2.82
C HIS A 88 9.42 -9.50 2.69
N HIS A 89 8.67 -10.58 2.52
CA HIS A 89 9.21 -11.91 2.25
C HIS A 89 8.96 -12.23 0.78
N TYR A 90 10.00 -12.12 -0.06
CA TYR A 90 9.86 -12.24 -1.52
C TYR A 90 8.99 -11.11 -2.08
N LEU A 91 9.51 -9.88 -2.00
CA LEU A 91 8.87 -8.72 -2.63
C LEU A 91 8.57 -9.08 -4.09
N SER A 92 7.34 -8.79 -4.53
CA SER A 92 6.87 -9.18 -5.85
C SER A 92 6.57 -7.98 -6.74
N THR A 93 6.02 -6.91 -6.15
CA THR A 93 5.59 -5.73 -6.91
C THR A 93 5.54 -4.51 -6.01
N MET A 94 5.67 -3.33 -6.61
CA MET A 94 5.39 -2.07 -5.95
C MET A 94 4.97 -1.02 -6.96
N ASP A 95 4.24 -0.02 -6.49
CA ASP A 95 3.93 1.18 -7.25
C ASP A 95 3.71 2.37 -6.34
N SER A 96 3.80 3.58 -6.88
CA SER A 96 3.57 4.81 -6.13
C SER A 96 2.29 5.51 -6.58
N VAL A 97 1.66 6.20 -5.64
CA VAL A 97 0.50 7.04 -5.92
C VAL A 97 0.57 8.31 -5.09
N ARG A 98 0.16 9.43 -5.68
CA ARG A 98 -0.08 10.66 -4.92
C ARG A 98 -1.56 10.77 -4.56
N LEU A 99 -1.96 10.39 -3.36
CA LEU A 99 -3.31 10.64 -2.83
C LEU A 99 -3.33 12.02 -2.17
N ASP A 100 -4.21 12.90 -2.64
CA ASP A 100 -4.23 14.31 -2.21
C ASP A 100 -2.89 15.03 -2.45
N GLN A 101 -2.30 15.54 -1.37
CA GLN A 101 -0.99 16.21 -1.33
C GLN A 101 0.14 15.30 -0.83
N VAL A 102 -0.15 14.01 -0.60
CA VAL A 102 0.78 13.06 0.00
C VAL A 102 1.09 11.95 -0.98
N GLU A 103 2.36 11.58 -1.06
CA GLU A 103 2.82 10.48 -1.88
C GLU A 103 3.01 9.23 -1.05
N TYR A 104 2.54 8.13 -1.59
CA TYR A 104 2.60 6.82 -0.99
C TYR A 104 3.29 5.87 -1.95
N LEU A 105 4.15 5.02 -1.41
CA LEU A 105 4.72 3.88 -2.09
C LEU A 105 4.07 2.64 -1.47
N VAL A 106 3.44 1.84 -2.31
CA VAL A 106 2.74 0.62 -1.90
C VAL A 106 3.46 -0.56 -2.51
N SER A 107 3.79 -1.52 -1.66
CA SER A 107 4.60 -2.68 -2.01
C SER A 107 3.95 -3.94 -1.48
N GLY A 108 4.11 -5.05 -2.20
CA GLY A 108 3.51 -6.33 -1.86
C GLY A 108 4.46 -7.49 -2.08
N ASP A 109 4.21 -8.60 -1.38
CA ASP A 109 5.03 -9.80 -1.46
C ASP A 109 4.23 -11.08 -1.80
N ALA A 110 4.98 -12.16 -2.00
CA ALA A 110 4.43 -13.47 -2.36
C ALA A 110 3.63 -14.14 -1.23
N LEU A 111 3.72 -13.64 0.01
CA LEU A 111 2.92 -14.12 1.16
C LEU A 111 1.63 -13.33 1.35
N GLY A 112 1.36 -12.37 0.47
CA GLY A 112 0.18 -11.53 0.54
C GLY A 112 0.30 -10.35 1.49
N ASN A 113 1.50 -10.05 1.97
CA ASN A 113 1.73 -8.87 2.78
C ASN A 113 1.79 -7.64 1.89
N ILE A 114 1.27 -6.54 2.40
CA ILE A 114 1.35 -5.21 1.80
C ILE A 114 1.90 -4.25 2.83
N SER A 115 2.77 -3.34 2.38
CA SER A 115 3.19 -2.19 3.17
C SER A 115 3.03 -0.90 2.39
N ILE A 116 2.66 0.15 3.13
CA ILE A 116 2.46 1.50 2.64
C ILE A 116 3.47 2.40 3.31
N LEU A 117 4.38 2.93 2.51
CA LEU A 117 5.35 3.94 2.91
C LEU A 117 4.80 5.31 2.52
N MET A 118 4.84 6.25 3.45
CA MET A 118 4.47 7.65 3.17
C MET A 118 5.73 8.48 2.99
N SER A 119 5.76 9.28 1.92
CA SER A 119 6.80 10.27 1.69
C SER A 119 6.69 11.38 2.75
N ASN A 120 7.71 11.49 3.61
CA ASN A 120 7.82 12.61 4.54
C ASN A 120 9.00 13.47 4.11
N SER A 121 8.75 14.73 3.75
CA SER A 121 9.77 15.66 3.24
C SER A 121 10.84 16.05 4.27
N ARG A 122 10.68 15.68 5.54
CA ARG A 122 11.59 16.08 6.63
C ARG A 122 12.25 14.92 7.39
N ILE A 123 11.81 13.67 7.20
CA ILE A 123 12.27 12.49 7.95
C ILE A 123 12.41 11.31 6.96
N SER A 124 13.14 10.24 7.33
CA SER A 124 13.08 8.96 6.62
C SER A 124 11.63 8.53 6.35
N ASN A 125 11.43 7.84 5.21
CA ASN A 125 10.10 7.37 4.83
C ASN A 125 9.56 6.48 5.97
N LYS A 126 8.32 6.71 6.37
CA LYS A 126 7.70 5.96 7.47
C LYS A 126 6.69 4.98 6.89
N VAL A 127 6.72 3.73 7.36
CA VAL A 127 5.61 2.81 7.14
C VAL A 127 4.40 3.30 7.92
N VAL A 128 3.34 3.63 7.21
CA VAL A 128 2.10 4.13 7.80
C VAL A 128 1.06 3.03 7.96
N ALA A 129 1.18 1.96 7.20
CA ALA A 129 0.33 0.78 7.34
C ALA A 129 1.02 -0.46 6.76
N ALA A 130 0.68 -1.61 7.34
CA ALA A 130 0.97 -2.93 6.77
C ALA A 130 -0.23 -3.83 7.02
N PHE A 131 -0.56 -4.71 6.08
CA PHE A 131 -1.66 -5.67 6.20
C PHE A 131 -1.45 -6.87 5.28
N ASN A 132 -2.04 -8.02 5.64
CA ASN A 132 -2.00 -9.22 4.82
C ASN A 132 -3.37 -9.44 4.12
N ILE A 133 -3.34 -9.67 2.81
CA ILE A 133 -4.53 -9.99 1.98
C ILE A 133 -4.91 -11.47 2.05
N GLY A 134 -3.96 -12.35 2.33
CA GLY A 134 -4.13 -13.80 2.42
C GLY A 134 -3.82 -14.53 1.11
N ASP A 135 -3.31 -13.82 0.11
CA ASP A 135 -2.94 -14.37 -1.19
C ASP A 135 -1.77 -13.60 -1.79
N SER A 136 -0.92 -14.30 -2.56
CA SER A 136 0.29 -13.76 -3.17
C SER A 136 -0.03 -12.54 -4.04
N ILE A 137 0.64 -11.42 -3.79
CA ILE A 137 0.45 -10.20 -4.57
C ILE A 137 1.23 -10.31 -5.88
N SER A 138 0.54 -10.18 -7.02
CA SER A 138 1.16 -10.28 -8.34
C SER A 138 1.37 -8.91 -8.98
N VAL A 139 0.46 -7.98 -8.74
CA VAL A 139 0.52 -6.65 -9.35
C VAL A 139 -0.05 -5.60 -8.40
N ILE A 140 0.64 -4.47 -8.32
CA ILE A 140 0.13 -3.24 -7.71
C ILE A 140 0.21 -2.18 -8.79
N LYS A 141 -0.90 -1.48 -9.04
CA LYS A 141 -0.94 -0.37 -9.99
C LYS A 141 -1.72 0.81 -9.46
N ALA A 142 -1.10 1.98 -9.50
CA ALA A 142 -1.79 3.24 -9.27
C ALA A 142 -2.60 3.61 -10.52
N ILE A 143 -3.89 3.91 -10.32
CA ILE A 143 -4.72 4.50 -11.35
C ILE A 143 -4.60 6.03 -11.21
N PRO A 144 -3.99 6.72 -12.18
CA PRO A 144 -3.95 8.18 -12.17
C PRO A 144 -5.37 8.71 -12.36
N GLY A 145 -5.85 9.50 -11.40
CA GLY A 145 -7.16 10.16 -11.51
C GLY A 145 -7.22 11.08 -12.73
N ASN A 146 -8.35 11.08 -13.43
CA ASN A 146 -8.59 12.01 -14.53
C ASN A 146 -9.13 13.34 -13.97
N LYS A 147 -8.69 14.49 -14.50
CA LYS A 147 -9.13 15.83 -14.03
C LYS A 147 -10.66 16.02 -14.08
N GLN A 148 -11.35 15.26 -14.93
CA GLN A 148 -12.81 15.32 -15.12
C GLN A 148 -13.56 14.21 -14.38
N ASN A 149 -12.86 13.18 -13.91
CA ASN A 149 -13.48 12.04 -13.25
C ASN A 149 -12.74 11.80 -11.94
N LEU A 150 -13.35 12.24 -10.85
CA LEU A 150 -12.93 11.98 -9.46
C LEU A 150 -13.01 10.50 -9.09
N VAL A 151 -13.20 9.58 -10.06
CA VAL A 151 -12.91 8.16 -9.84
C VAL A 151 -11.50 8.13 -9.27
N LEU A 152 -11.53 7.78 -8.00
CA LEU A 152 -10.63 8.17 -6.96
C LEU A 152 -9.22 7.81 -7.39
N LYS A 153 -8.22 8.64 -7.10
CA LYS A 153 -6.85 8.15 -7.18
C LYS A 153 -6.80 6.91 -6.28
N MET A 154 -6.58 5.76 -6.90
CA MET A 154 -6.71 4.46 -6.26
C MET A 154 -5.51 3.62 -6.62
N ILE A 155 -5.27 2.64 -5.78
CA ILE A 155 -4.34 1.58 -6.07
C ILE A 155 -5.15 0.32 -6.28
N VAL A 156 -4.95 -0.32 -7.42
CA VAL A 156 -5.45 -1.65 -7.71
C VAL A 156 -4.38 -2.65 -7.32
N ILE A 157 -4.79 -3.67 -6.58
CA ILE A 157 -3.94 -4.74 -6.13
C ILE A 157 -4.51 -6.04 -6.68
N GLY A 158 -3.75 -6.70 -7.54
CA GLY A 158 -4.10 -7.99 -8.13
C GLY A 158 -3.31 -9.12 -7.50
N THR A 159 -3.99 -10.22 -7.21
CA THR A 159 -3.39 -11.40 -6.57
C THR A 159 -3.22 -12.56 -7.55
N SER A 160 -2.39 -13.54 -7.17
CA SER A 160 -2.10 -14.71 -8.00
C SER A 160 -3.32 -15.61 -8.24
N SER A 161 -4.31 -15.63 -7.33
CA SER A 161 -5.57 -16.35 -7.55
C SER A 161 -6.58 -15.63 -8.44
N GLY A 162 -6.27 -14.41 -8.90
CA GLY A 162 -7.17 -13.57 -9.69
C GLY A 162 -8.05 -12.63 -8.87
N GLY A 163 -7.81 -12.49 -7.57
CA GLY A 163 -8.46 -11.49 -6.73
C GLY A 163 -8.02 -10.07 -7.10
N LEU A 164 -8.97 -9.13 -7.01
CA LEU A 164 -8.74 -7.70 -7.25
C LEU A 164 -9.20 -6.90 -6.03
N TYR A 165 -8.31 -6.07 -5.51
CA TYR A 165 -8.54 -5.22 -4.34
C TYR A 165 -8.27 -3.77 -4.68
N LEU A 166 -9.03 -2.87 -4.04
CA LEU A 166 -8.91 -1.44 -4.20
C LEU A 166 -8.45 -0.82 -2.88
N LEU A 167 -7.49 0.08 -2.98
CA LEU A 167 -7.01 0.90 -1.87
C LEU A 167 -7.20 2.37 -2.22
N SER A 168 -7.89 3.11 -1.35
CA SER A 168 -8.27 4.51 -1.53
C SER A 168 -8.13 5.30 -0.23
N SER A 169 -8.05 6.63 -0.35
CA SER A 169 -8.08 7.56 0.77
C SER A 169 -9.54 7.88 1.16
N LEU A 170 -9.82 7.88 2.46
CA LEU A 170 -11.12 8.29 3.00
C LEU A 170 -11.43 9.77 2.74
N ASN A 171 -10.41 10.63 2.62
CA ASN A 171 -10.62 12.06 2.35
C ASN A 171 -11.32 12.32 1.03
N ASN A 172 -11.18 11.39 0.08
CA ASN A 172 -11.84 11.49 -1.22
C ASN A 172 -13.32 11.08 -1.16
N LEU A 173 -13.82 10.67 0.01
CA LEU A 173 -15.13 10.09 0.20
C LEU A 173 -15.94 11.03 1.10
N SER A 174 -16.75 11.89 0.47
CA SER A 174 -17.51 12.91 1.18
C SER A 174 -18.62 12.32 2.05
N GLY A 175 -18.72 12.75 3.31
CA GLY A 175 -19.92 12.58 4.14
C GLY A 175 -19.85 11.53 5.25
N ILE A 176 -18.83 10.66 5.28
CA ILE A 176 -18.66 9.64 6.33
C ILE A 176 -17.47 9.98 7.20
N LYS A 177 -17.66 9.93 8.53
CA LYS A 177 -16.55 10.08 9.48
C LYS A 177 -15.79 8.77 9.60
N GLU A 178 -14.46 8.85 9.55
CA GLU A 178 -13.56 7.71 9.76
C GLU A 178 -13.88 6.93 11.05
N GLU A 179 -14.27 7.66 12.11
CA GLU A 179 -14.66 7.11 13.41
C GLU A 179 -15.83 6.11 13.31
N ASP A 180 -16.79 6.39 12.43
CA ASP A 180 -17.97 5.54 12.24
C ASP A 180 -17.59 4.22 11.57
N LEU A 181 -16.71 4.27 10.57
CA LEU A 181 -16.19 3.09 9.88
C LEU A 181 -15.30 2.24 10.80
N LYS A 182 -14.45 2.89 11.61
CA LYS A 182 -13.67 2.22 12.67
C LYS A 182 -14.57 1.48 13.64
N ARG A 183 -15.68 2.10 14.06
CA ARG A 183 -16.64 1.47 14.96
C ARG A 183 -17.27 0.23 14.33
N CYS A 184 -17.68 0.29 13.06
CA CYS A 184 -18.23 -0.86 12.34
C CYS A 184 -17.23 -2.02 12.30
N GLN A 185 -15.98 -1.76 11.93
CA GLN A 185 -14.92 -2.77 11.90
C GLN A 185 -14.68 -3.40 13.28
N ASN A 186 -14.57 -2.59 14.34
CA ASN A 186 -14.32 -3.06 15.70
C ASN A 186 -15.49 -3.89 16.26
N ASN A 187 -16.72 -3.49 15.93
CA ASN A 187 -17.90 -4.25 16.32
C ASN A 187 -17.92 -5.62 15.62
N MET A 188 -17.63 -5.66 14.32
CA MET A 188 -17.56 -6.92 13.58
C MET A 188 -16.46 -7.85 14.11
N GLN A 189 -15.30 -7.28 14.46
CA GLN A 189 -14.23 -8.01 15.14
C GLN A 189 -14.74 -8.64 16.44
N THR A 190 -15.40 -7.87 17.29
CA THR A 190 -15.93 -8.34 18.58
C THR A 190 -16.92 -9.50 18.40
N VAL A 191 -17.81 -9.41 17.41
CA VAL A 191 -18.75 -10.49 17.07
C VAL A 191 -18.02 -11.74 16.60
N ALA A 192 -17.04 -11.61 15.70
CA ALA A 192 -16.25 -12.75 15.22
C ALA A 192 -15.51 -13.49 16.36
N TYR A 193 -14.97 -12.73 17.33
CA TYR A 193 -14.35 -13.28 18.54
C TYR A 193 -15.35 -14.07 19.41
N ALA A 194 -16.58 -13.57 19.56
CA ALA A 194 -17.61 -14.23 20.36
C ALA A 194 -18.07 -15.57 19.74
N ASP A 195 -18.07 -15.66 18.41
CA ASP A 195 -18.56 -16.82 17.67
C ASP A 195 -17.45 -17.83 17.29
N SER A 196 -16.22 -17.65 17.80
CA SER A 196 -15.05 -18.48 17.46
C SER A 196 -14.77 -18.57 15.95
N VAL A 197 -15.21 -17.57 15.19
CA VAL A 197 -14.87 -17.41 13.78
C VAL A 197 -13.39 -17.03 13.71
N PRO A 198 -12.60 -17.56 12.75
CA PRO A 198 -11.19 -17.21 12.61
C PRO A 198 -10.99 -15.70 12.70
N THR A 199 -10.27 -15.29 13.74
CA THR A 199 -10.00 -13.89 14.05
C THR A 199 -9.18 -13.28 12.92
N LEU A 200 -9.29 -11.97 12.73
CA LEU A 200 -8.55 -11.24 11.70
C LEU A 200 -7.06 -11.13 12.01
N ASP A 201 -6.57 -11.87 13.01
CA ASP A 201 -5.18 -11.96 13.45
C ASP A 201 -4.24 -12.29 12.28
N TRP A 202 -4.71 -13.02 11.27
CA TRP A 202 -3.94 -13.32 10.06
C TRP A 202 -3.70 -12.10 9.15
N LYS A 203 -4.53 -11.06 9.25
CA LYS A 203 -4.33 -9.78 8.53
C LYS A 203 -3.24 -8.93 9.16
N TYR A 204 -2.88 -9.24 10.41
CA TYR A 204 -1.81 -8.55 11.12
C TYR A 204 -0.48 -9.16 10.72
N ILE A 205 0.43 -8.29 10.31
CA ILE A 205 1.80 -8.68 10.08
C ILE A 205 2.59 -8.33 11.33
N SER A 206 3.07 -9.34 12.04
CA SER A 206 3.91 -9.18 13.22
C SER A 206 5.36 -9.54 12.87
N GLU A 207 6.30 -8.72 13.33
CA GLU A 207 7.74 -9.03 13.29
C GLU A 207 8.10 -10.24 14.17
N HIS A 208 7.25 -10.56 15.16
CA HIS A 208 7.46 -11.64 16.11
C HIS A 208 6.23 -12.55 16.16
N ILE A 209 6.41 -13.80 15.74
CA ILE A 209 5.40 -14.88 15.79
C ILE A 209 4.81 -15.02 17.22
N ASP A 210 5.60 -14.68 18.25
CA ASP A 210 5.24 -14.84 19.66
C ASP A 210 4.60 -13.60 20.32
N ASN A 211 4.65 -12.42 19.70
CA ASN A 211 4.09 -11.18 20.25
C ASN A 211 2.94 -10.66 19.38
N ARG A 212 1.84 -11.41 19.31
CA ARG A 212 0.58 -11.05 18.61
C ARG A 212 -0.11 -9.76 19.11
N ARG A 213 0.50 -9.00 20.03
CA ARG A 213 -0.11 -7.82 20.70
C ARG A 213 0.48 -6.48 20.29
N SER A 214 1.54 -6.44 19.49
CA SER A 214 2.19 -5.20 19.03
C SER A 214 2.28 -5.10 17.51
N GLY A 215 1.31 -5.66 16.79
CA GLY A 215 1.21 -5.45 15.35
C GLY A 215 0.93 -3.97 15.04
N LEU A 216 1.61 -3.40 14.06
CA LEU A 216 1.41 -2.03 13.60
C LEU A 216 -0.08 -1.85 13.23
N HIS A 217 -0.87 -1.23 14.09
CA HIS A 217 -2.30 -1.08 13.86
C HIS A 217 -2.55 0.01 12.81
N SER A 218 -2.68 -0.47 11.57
CA SER A 218 -3.60 -0.04 10.52
C SER A 218 -4.21 1.38 10.63
N MET A 219 -3.69 2.31 9.83
CA MET A 219 -4.53 3.40 9.29
C MET A 219 -5.51 2.90 8.22
N LEU A 220 -5.59 1.58 8.00
CA LEU A 220 -6.43 0.95 7.00
C LEU A 220 -7.72 0.41 7.60
N LEU A 221 -8.79 0.57 6.84
CA LEU A 221 -10.12 0.04 7.12
C LEU A 221 -10.43 -1.04 6.08
N ASP A 222 -10.89 -2.19 6.55
CA ASP A 222 -11.31 -3.27 5.66
C ASP A 222 -12.80 -3.12 5.34
N ALA A 223 -13.07 -2.64 4.13
CA ALA A 223 -14.43 -2.44 3.63
C ALA A 223 -15.28 -3.72 3.70
N ARG A 224 -14.69 -4.92 3.59
CA ARG A 224 -15.45 -6.19 3.68
C ARG A 224 -16.01 -6.42 5.08
N LEU A 225 -15.25 -6.06 6.12
CA LEU A 225 -15.71 -6.19 7.50
C LEU A 225 -16.80 -5.18 7.81
N ILE A 226 -16.64 -3.97 7.29
CA ILE A 226 -17.64 -2.91 7.41
C ILE A 226 -18.92 -3.35 6.69
N ASN A 227 -18.81 -3.88 5.47
CA ASN A 227 -19.95 -4.41 4.70
C ASN A 227 -20.68 -5.52 5.47
N ASN A 228 -19.94 -6.51 5.98
CA ASN A 228 -20.50 -7.60 6.77
C ASN A 228 -21.23 -7.09 8.02
N TYR A 229 -20.71 -6.04 8.66
CA TYR A 229 -21.38 -5.41 9.81
C TYR A 229 -22.70 -4.75 9.40
N LEU A 230 -22.73 -4.03 8.28
CA LEU A 230 -23.93 -3.36 7.81
C LEU A 230 -25.02 -4.37 7.42
N GLU A 231 -24.66 -5.40 6.64
CA GLU A 231 -25.55 -6.52 6.31
C GLU A 231 -26.09 -7.20 7.57
N TRP A 232 -25.22 -7.41 8.57
CA TRP A 232 -25.62 -7.96 9.87
C TRP A 232 -26.59 -7.04 10.63
N THR A 233 -26.47 -5.72 10.49
CA THR A 233 -27.38 -4.79 11.17
C THR A 233 -28.75 -4.66 10.52
N GLU A 234 -28.89 -5.00 9.24
CA GLU A 234 -30.16 -4.94 8.52
C GLU A 234 -31.01 -6.21 8.72
N ASP A 235 -30.38 -7.35 9.01
CA ASP A 235 -31.05 -8.62 9.28
C ASP A 235 -31.52 -8.76 10.75
N THR A 236 -32.67 -8.15 11.06
CA THR A 236 -33.23 -8.08 12.42
C THR A 236 -33.68 -9.42 13.01
N ASP A 237 -33.76 -10.48 12.21
CA ASP A 237 -34.24 -11.82 12.63
C ASP A 237 -33.12 -12.72 13.17
N ARG A 238 -31.85 -12.30 13.12
CA ARG A 238 -30.75 -13.09 13.69
C ARG A 238 -30.77 -13.03 15.23
N PRO A 239 -30.72 -14.19 15.93
CA PRO A 239 -30.73 -14.26 17.40
C PRO A 239 -29.65 -13.42 18.11
N ILE A 240 -28.55 -13.14 17.41
CA ILE A 240 -27.37 -12.44 17.92
C ILE A 240 -27.56 -10.91 17.91
N TYR A 241 -28.44 -10.37 17.06
CA TYR A 241 -28.80 -8.95 17.02
C TYR A 241 -29.32 -8.47 18.39
N LYS A 242 -30.08 -9.33 19.09
CA LYS A 242 -30.59 -9.08 20.45
C LYS A 242 -29.52 -9.10 21.55
N LYS A 243 -28.35 -9.72 21.33
CA LYS A 243 -27.25 -9.77 22.31
C LYS A 243 -26.30 -8.57 22.19
N ALA A 244 -26.03 -8.10 20.97
CA ALA A 244 -25.14 -6.96 20.74
C ALA A 244 -25.85 -5.60 20.92
N HIS A 245 -27.15 -5.48 20.62
CA HIS A 245 -27.92 -4.26 20.88
C HIS A 245 -28.28 -3.99 22.34
N LEU A 246 -27.91 -4.88 23.27
CA LEU A 246 -28.05 -4.60 24.70
C LEU A 246 -27.02 -3.58 25.21
N ASN A 247 -25.95 -3.27 24.46
CA ASN A 247 -24.84 -2.42 24.94
C ASN A 247 -24.40 -1.29 24.00
N THR A 248 -24.97 -1.13 22.79
CA THR A 248 -24.55 -0.05 21.87
C THR A 248 -25.74 0.59 21.17
N THR A 249 -25.97 1.87 21.42
CA THR A 249 -26.96 2.68 20.70
C THR A 249 -26.50 2.85 19.24
N PRO A 250 -27.29 2.44 18.23
CA PRO A 250 -26.94 2.67 16.83
C PRO A 250 -27.10 4.16 16.52
N SER A 251 -26.01 4.92 16.58
CA SER A 251 -26.02 6.38 16.36
C SER A 251 -25.70 6.79 14.93
N VAL A 252 -25.38 5.85 14.05
CA VAL A 252 -25.02 6.14 12.65
C VAL A 252 -26.12 5.59 11.78
N LYS A 253 -26.68 6.43 10.90
CA LYS A 253 -27.69 6.00 9.94
C LYS A 253 -27.02 5.03 8.96
N THR A 254 -27.32 3.74 9.08
CA THR A 254 -26.83 2.65 8.24
C THR A 254 -26.91 2.99 6.75
N ASN A 255 -27.97 3.70 6.36
CA ASN A 255 -28.21 4.19 4.98
C ASN A 255 -27.10 5.08 4.41
N ASP A 256 -26.41 5.88 5.24
CA ASP A 256 -25.35 6.78 4.77
C ASP A 256 -24.04 6.02 4.48
N ILE A 257 -23.84 4.83 5.08
CA ILE A 257 -22.68 3.97 4.84
C ILE A 257 -22.97 2.91 3.75
N CYS A 258 -24.20 2.39 3.65
CA CYS A 258 -24.56 1.44 2.60
C CYS A 258 -24.42 2.06 1.19
N GLY A 259 -24.91 3.29 0.99
CA GLY A 259 -24.71 4.01 -0.29
C GLY A 259 -23.25 4.34 -0.62
N PHE A 260 -22.33 4.17 0.33
CA PHE A 260 -20.89 4.38 0.15
C PHE A 260 -20.14 3.12 -0.28
N LEU A 261 -20.59 1.93 0.14
CA LEU A 261 -19.97 0.66 -0.27
C LEU A 261 -20.43 0.18 -1.65
N GLU A 262 -21.48 0.79 -2.20
CA GLU A 262 -22.02 0.50 -3.53
C GLU A 262 -21.33 1.30 -4.68
N LEU A 263 -20.35 2.15 -4.36
CA LEU A 263 -19.50 2.89 -5.32
C LEU A 263 -18.21 2.14 -5.67
#